data_AF-A0A1E3YI10-F1
#
_entry.id   AF-A0A1E3YI10-F1
#
_cell.length_a   1.000
_cell.length_b   1.000
_cell.length_c   1.000
_cell.angle_alpha   90.00
_cell.angle_beta   90.00
_cell.angle_gamma   90.00
#
_symmetry.space_group_name_H-M   'P 1'
#
loop_
_entity.id
_entity.type
_entity.pdbx_description
1 polymer ?
#
loop_
_entity_poly.entity_id
_entity_poly.type
_entity_poly.pdbx_seq_one_letter_code
_entity_poly.pdbx_strand_id
1 'polypeptide(L)'
;MPLKRDLDFVTSGSRAWAENYSETGSLFLRIANLTRDSVDLDLSDLQRVTVPESSEAARTIVRPGDVLFSITAYLGSVAVVPQDLEAAYVSQHVALGRIAGQRLTPRWVAYAALSSVGRTWFDRQSYGGTKVQLSLDDIRALPLPIPPLDEQRSICAFLDRETAKIGTLVVEQERLIELLKEKRQAVISNAVTKGFDPDVPMKPSGLPWLGDVPAEWSVGPIKHLIVSIEQGWSPQCESIPAESDDEWGVLKVGCVNGGSFDPDDNKLLPDDLEPVPELGLARGDLLVSRANTRELVGRAAVVERDYPRRLLCDKLYRLRFDPSMVDSQFVAFYLGTRAARDQIELQATGASASMVNISQPAILELPIALPPVNEQRSILDALRGQLEAIDALMSESTTAIALLRERRTAVISAATTGQIDVRPSAVEAKPARKAYSSGFARQILAAEILIRFHSHPTMGRVKLQKLIHLCEYVGQIEEVHGDYRRQAAGPFDQGLMFGVVKALSGQQWFSERREASRSHYVPLAKAGGHSKYLARWQDRMPAIEKVLQLLGTQTTERCEIVSTLYAAWNDLLIEGRTPSDSEIIREATELWHVSKASIASERWPMALDWMRKHDLIPTGFGAHTRRATTAAKDDA
;
A
#
# COMPACT_ATOMS: atom_id res chain seq x y z
N MET A 1 33.61 15.53 8.87
CA MET A 1 34.38 16.30 7.84
C MET A 1 33.38 16.87 6.83
N PRO A 2 33.58 18.08 6.26
CA PRO A 2 32.60 18.63 5.32
C PRO A 2 32.62 17.89 3.98
N LEU A 3 31.44 17.67 3.38
CA LEU A 3 31.24 16.95 2.13
C LEU A 3 32.04 17.50 0.95
N LYS A 4 32.36 18.81 0.92
CA LYS A 4 33.15 19.46 -0.14
C LYS A 4 34.50 18.82 -0.45
N ARG A 5 35.06 18.04 0.49
CA ARG A 5 36.35 17.35 0.31
C ARG A 5 36.25 16.05 -0.48
N ASP A 6 35.04 15.60 -0.79
CA ASP A 6 34.74 14.35 -1.50
C ASP A 6 33.70 14.57 -2.62
N LEU A 7 33.50 15.83 -3.03
CA LEU A 7 32.66 16.22 -4.17
C LEU A 7 33.54 16.52 -5.39
N ASP A 8 33.30 15.83 -6.50
CA ASP A 8 33.88 16.16 -7.80
C ASP A 8 33.12 17.31 -8.47
N PHE A 9 31.82 17.38 -8.21
CA PHE A 9 30.93 18.33 -8.85
C PHE A 9 29.70 18.58 -7.99
N VAL A 10 29.23 19.83 -7.93
CA VAL A 10 27.97 20.16 -7.27
C VAL A 10 27.29 21.34 -7.97
N THR A 11 25.99 21.21 -8.20
CA THR A 11 25.21 22.17 -8.99
C THR A 11 23.73 22.14 -8.60
N SER A 12 22.97 23.19 -8.92
CA SER A 12 21.50 23.15 -8.92
C SER A 12 20.96 22.87 -10.32
N GLY A 13 19.72 22.42 -10.44
CA GLY A 13 19.09 22.19 -11.73
C GLY A 13 18.73 23.43 -12.55
N SER A 14 18.13 23.19 -13.71
CA SER A 14 17.80 24.22 -14.72
C SER A 14 16.60 25.06 -14.31
N ARG A 15 16.60 26.34 -14.71
CA ARG A 15 15.49 27.28 -14.45
C ARG A 15 14.58 27.39 -15.67
N ALA A 16 13.29 27.64 -15.46
CA ALA A 16 12.31 27.90 -16.52
C ALA A 16 12.07 26.77 -17.56
N TRP A 17 12.60 25.56 -17.36
CA TRP A 17 12.34 24.42 -18.26
C TRP A 17 10.91 23.87 -18.19
N ALA A 18 10.02 24.50 -17.42
CA ALA A 18 8.59 24.19 -17.42
C ALA A 18 7.96 24.39 -18.81
N GLU A 19 8.47 25.35 -19.58
CA GLU A 19 8.03 25.61 -20.96
C GLU A 19 8.48 24.51 -21.94
N ASN A 20 9.46 23.69 -21.54
CA ASN A 20 10.01 22.59 -22.33
C ASN A 20 9.43 21.23 -21.94
N TYR A 21 8.39 21.20 -21.11
CA TYR A 21 7.70 19.98 -20.73
C TYR A 21 7.14 19.28 -21.98
N SER A 22 7.32 17.97 -22.03
CA SER A 22 6.97 17.15 -23.18
C SER A 22 6.50 15.78 -22.70
N GLU A 23 5.68 15.10 -23.51
CA GLU A 23 5.30 13.70 -23.27
C GLU A 23 6.45 12.73 -23.61
N THR A 24 7.42 13.19 -24.41
CA THR A 24 8.59 12.42 -24.87
C THR A 24 9.88 13.16 -24.54
N GLY A 25 11.03 12.48 -24.63
CA GLY A 25 12.33 13.08 -24.32
C GLY A 25 12.93 12.55 -23.01
N SER A 26 13.83 13.33 -22.41
CA SER A 26 14.58 12.92 -21.21
C SER A 26 13.80 13.20 -19.93
N LEU A 27 14.12 12.45 -18.87
CA LEU A 27 13.48 12.66 -17.57
C LEU A 27 13.89 14.00 -16.96
N PHE A 28 12.95 14.61 -16.25
CA PHE A 28 13.16 15.84 -15.50
C PHE A 28 12.81 15.60 -14.03
N LEU A 29 13.86 15.39 -13.22
CA LEU A 29 13.74 15.10 -11.79
C LEU A 29 13.37 16.37 -11.03
N ARG A 30 12.16 16.35 -10.48
CA ARG A 30 11.60 17.39 -9.63
C ARG A 30 11.78 17.03 -8.17
N ILE A 31 11.50 18.00 -7.31
CA ILE A 31 11.52 17.79 -5.86
C ILE A 31 10.61 16.65 -5.40
N ALA A 32 9.48 16.43 -6.10
CA ALA A 32 8.55 15.34 -5.81
C ALA A 32 9.16 13.95 -5.97
N ASN A 33 10.23 13.81 -6.77
CA ASN A 33 10.93 12.54 -6.95
C ASN A 33 11.89 12.21 -5.78
N LEU A 34 12.09 13.14 -4.84
CA LEU A 34 12.92 12.96 -3.65
C LEU A 34 12.01 12.87 -2.41
N THR A 35 12.03 11.72 -1.75
CA THR A 35 11.22 11.50 -0.53
C THR A 35 12.03 11.82 0.73
N ARG A 36 11.33 12.03 1.85
CA ARG A 36 11.94 12.11 3.19
C ARG A 36 12.18 10.73 3.82
N ASP A 37 11.89 9.69 3.07
CA ASP A 37 11.48 8.41 3.60
C ASP A 37 12.30 7.26 3.00
N SER A 38 12.95 7.53 1.87
CA SER A 38 13.85 6.64 1.16
C SER A 38 15.03 7.45 0.61
N VAL A 39 16.16 6.77 0.40
CA VAL A 39 17.29 7.28 -0.37
C VAL A 39 17.20 6.89 -1.85
N ASP A 40 16.13 6.22 -2.25
CA ASP A 40 15.83 5.87 -3.64
C ASP A 40 14.87 6.90 -4.24
N LEU A 41 14.96 7.11 -5.56
CA LEU A 41 14.08 8.02 -6.28
C LEU A 41 12.66 7.47 -6.33
N ASP A 42 11.68 8.34 -6.10
CA ASP A 42 10.30 8.05 -6.42
C ASP A 42 10.05 8.35 -7.90
N LEU A 43 9.80 7.28 -8.65
CA LEU A 43 9.58 7.31 -10.09
C LEU A 43 8.11 7.07 -10.46
N SER A 44 7.17 7.16 -9.51
CA SER A 44 5.74 6.99 -9.80
C SER A 44 5.13 8.16 -10.58
N ASP A 45 5.67 9.37 -10.40
CA ASP A 45 5.28 10.58 -11.13
C ASP A 45 6.50 11.19 -11.87
N LEU A 46 6.62 10.85 -13.15
CA LEU A 46 7.72 11.27 -14.02
C LEU A 46 7.31 12.44 -14.91
N GLN A 47 8.12 13.49 -14.91
CA GLN A 47 8.04 14.57 -15.89
C GLN A 47 9.13 14.36 -16.95
N ARG A 48 8.81 14.62 -18.22
CA ARG A 48 9.79 14.65 -19.31
C ARG A 48 9.95 16.04 -19.90
N VAL A 49 11.12 16.28 -20.49
CA VAL A 49 11.48 17.53 -21.16
C VAL A 49 12.16 17.26 -22.49
N THR A 50 11.86 18.12 -23.46
CA THR A 50 12.71 18.26 -24.64
C THR A 50 13.91 19.13 -24.24
N VAL A 51 15.08 18.50 -24.15
CA VAL A 51 16.29 19.15 -23.63
C VAL A 51 16.71 20.29 -24.55
N PRO A 52 16.74 21.55 -24.09
CA PRO A 52 17.25 22.66 -24.88
C PRO A 52 18.75 22.51 -25.11
N GLU A 53 19.24 22.79 -26.32
CA GLU A 53 20.67 22.89 -26.61
C GLU A 53 21.27 24.08 -25.85
N SER A 54 21.80 23.80 -24.65
CA SER A 54 22.27 24.83 -23.73
C SER A 54 23.41 24.29 -22.86
N SER A 55 24.26 25.20 -22.37
CA SER A 55 25.26 24.86 -21.35
C SER A 55 24.63 24.42 -20.03
N GLU A 56 23.37 24.79 -19.77
CA GLU A 56 22.61 24.31 -18.61
C GLU A 56 22.36 22.80 -18.68
N ALA A 57 22.01 22.26 -19.85
CA ALA A 57 21.78 20.83 -20.00
C ALA A 57 23.01 19.99 -19.60
N ALA A 58 24.19 20.38 -20.09
CA ALA A 58 25.43 19.69 -19.74
C ALA A 58 25.75 19.73 -18.23
N ARG A 59 25.32 20.80 -17.54
CA ARG A 59 25.52 20.98 -16.10
C ARG A 59 24.53 20.15 -15.28
N THR A 60 23.29 19.98 -15.73
CA THR A 60 22.18 19.45 -14.92
C THR A 60 21.86 17.97 -15.16
N ILE A 61 22.53 17.35 -16.13
CA ILE A 61 22.44 15.90 -16.38
C ILE A 61 22.98 15.09 -15.19
N VAL A 62 22.21 14.07 -14.79
CA VAL A 62 22.60 13.15 -13.73
C VAL A 62 23.42 11.98 -14.24
N ARG A 63 24.18 11.36 -13.34
CA ARG A 63 24.88 10.09 -13.55
C ARG A 63 24.54 9.11 -12.44
N PRO A 64 24.62 7.79 -12.70
CA PRO A 64 24.53 6.78 -11.65
C PRO A 64 25.44 7.11 -10.46
N GLY A 65 24.86 7.05 -9.25
CA GLY A 65 25.56 7.38 -8.01
C GLY A 65 25.69 8.87 -7.69
N ASP A 66 25.15 9.77 -8.52
CA ASP A 66 24.97 11.15 -8.09
C ASP A 66 23.96 11.20 -6.93
N VAL A 67 24.24 12.05 -5.94
CA VAL A 67 23.37 12.26 -4.78
C VAL A 67 22.58 13.55 -4.99
N LEU A 68 21.26 13.45 -4.96
CA LEU A 68 20.34 14.55 -5.19
C LEU A 68 19.80 15.05 -3.85
N PHE A 69 19.79 16.37 -3.67
CA PHE A 69 19.30 17.04 -2.46
C PHE A 69 18.19 18.00 -2.82
N SER A 70 17.08 17.95 -2.10
CA SER A 70 16.07 19.00 -2.17
C SER A 70 16.60 20.28 -1.50
N ILE A 71 16.56 21.40 -2.21
CA ILE A 71 17.08 22.69 -1.74
C ILE A 71 15.99 23.76 -1.51
N THR A 72 14.71 23.44 -1.72
CA THR A 72 13.57 24.33 -1.45
C THR A 72 12.35 23.53 -0.98
N ALA A 73 11.44 24.08 -0.19
CA ALA A 73 10.14 23.48 0.24
C ALA A 73 10.19 22.18 1.08
N TYR A 74 10.94 21.15 0.67
CA TYR A 74 11.13 19.90 1.40
C TYR A 74 12.61 19.71 1.72
N LEU A 75 13.18 20.61 2.52
CA LEU A 75 14.60 20.52 2.89
C LEU A 75 14.89 19.18 3.56
N GLY A 76 16.05 18.60 3.23
CA GLY A 76 16.52 17.33 3.79
C GLY A 76 16.02 16.06 3.09
N SER A 77 15.19 16.15 2.05
CA SER A 77 14.93 15.00 1.15
C SER A 77 16.16 14.73 0.28
N VAL A 78 16.60 13.47 0.21
CA VAL A 78 17.83 13.07 -0.48
C VAL A 78 17.61 11.76 -1.20
N ALA A 79 18.15 11.62 -2.41
CA ALA A 79 18.09 10.38 -3.17
C ALA A 79 19.40 10.09 -3.91
N VAL A 80 19.63 8.83 -4.25
CA VAL A 80 20.76 8.39 -5.07
C VAL A 80 20.24 7.98 -6.44
N VAL A 81 20.90 8.46 -7.49
CA VAL A 81 20.56 8.11 -8.87
C VAL A 81 20.94 6.63 -9.13
N PRO A 82 19.99 5.77 -9.55
CA PRO A 82 20.24 4.35 -9.75
C PRO A 82 21.06 4.08 -11.03
N GLN A 83 21.57 2.86 -11.17
CA GLN A 83 22.46 2.46 -12.27
C GLN A 83 21.78 2.40 -13.63
N ASP A 84 20.50 2.10 -13.63
CA ASP A 84 19.64 1.84 -14.79
C ASP A 84 18.73 3.02 -15.15
N LEU A 85 18.93 4.19 -14.52
CA LEU A 85 18.16 5.38 -14.87
C LEU A 85 18.52 5.84 -16.29
N GLU A 86 17.50 6.05 -17.12
CA GLU A 86 17.67 6.73 -18.41
C GLU A 86 18.19 8.17 -18.22
N ALA A 87 18.55 8.83 -19.33
CA ALA A 87 19.04 10.21 -19.27
C ALA A 87 18.04 11.12 -18.55
N ALA A 88 18.52 11.74 -17.46
CA ALA A 88 17.70 12.58 -16.60
C ALA A 88 18.41 13.88 -16.23
N TYR A 89 17.64 14.93 -16.00
CA TYR A 89 18.10 16.27 -15.65
C TYR A 89 17.40 16.75 -14.39
N VAL A 90 18.09 17.49 -13.53
CA VAL A 90 17.48 18.02 -12.31
C VAL A 90 16.83 19.39 -12.51
N SER A 91 15.73 19.63 -11.80
CA SER A 91 15.08 20.95 -11.71
C SER A 91 15.80 21.92 -10.76
N GLN A 92 15.56 23.22 -10.88
CA GLN A 92 16.17 24.26 -10.02
C GLN A 92 16.01 24.05 -8.50
N HIS A 93 15.05 23.22 -8.09
CA HIS A 93 14.73 22.90 -6.70
C HIS A 93 15.52 21.71 -6.15
N VAL A 94 16.35 21.09 -7.00
CA VAL A 94 17.18 19.93 -6.68
C VAL A 94 18.64 20.28 -6.94
N ALA A 95 19.49 20.07 -5.93
CA ALA A 95 20.93 20.09 -6.06
C ALA A 95 21.44 18.68 -6.38
N LEU A 96 22.43 18.59 -7.25
CA LEU A 96 23.14 17.39 -7.62
C LEU A 96 24.54 17.47 -7.04
N GLY A 97 24.96 16.47 -6.28
CA GLY A 97 26.32 16.28 -5.77
C GLY A 97 26.93 14.99 -6.29
N ARG A 98 28.02 15.10 -7.05
CA ARG A 98 28.79 13.96 -7.58
C ARG A 98 29.90 13.58 -6.61
N ILE A 99 29.81 12.39 -6.04
CA ILE A 99 30.75 11.92 -5.03
C ILE A 99 31.99 11.32 -5.71
N ALA A 100 33.17 11.75 -5.28
CA ALA A 100 34.46 11.28 -5.82
C ALA A 100 34.71 9.78 -5.59
N GLY A 101 33.98 9.17 -4.65
CA GLY A 101 34.02 7.73 -4.37
C GLY A 101 35.24 7.22 -3.61
N GLN A 102 36.22 8.08 -3.31
CA GLN A 102 37.48 7.67 -2.67
C GLN A 102 37.33 7.34 -1.18
N ARG A 103 36.51 8.11 -0.45
CA ARG A 103 36.28 7.92 1.00
C ARG A 103 34.82 7.81 1.38
N LEU A 104 33.90 8.19 0.50
CA LEU A 104 32.46 8.17 0.76
C LEU A 104 31.74 7.44 -0.36
N THR A 105 30.79 6.59 0.00
CA THR A 105 29.85 6.00 -0.95
C THR A 105 28.62 6.91 -1.10
N PRO A 106 28.00 7.00 -2.29
CA PRO A 106 26.80 7.82 -2.50
C PRO A 106 25.65 7.51 -1.53
N ARG A 107 25.34 6.22 -1.33
CA ARG A 107 24.29 5.78 -0.38
C ARG A 107 24.61 6.19 1.06
N TRP A 108 25.89 6.16 1.47
CA TRP A 108 26.28 6.61 2.80
C TRP A 108 26.02 8.11 2.98
N VAL A 109 26.39 8.92 1.99
CA VAL A 109 26.10 10.36 2.00
C VAL A 109 24.59 10.59 2.11
N ALA A 110 23.79 9.85 1.33
CA ALA A 110 22.34 9.97 1.37
C ALA A 110 21.74 9.60 2.72
N TYR A 111 22.14 8.46 3.32
CA TYR A 111 21.65 8.06 4.64
C TYR A 111 22.10 9.00 5.76
N ALA A 112 23.36 9.46 5.73
CA ALA A 112 23.86 10.43 6.71
C ALA A 112 23.12 11.77 6.60
N ALA A 113 22.82 12.23 5.39
CA ALA A 113 22.02 13.43 5.15
C ALA A 113 20.55 13.24 5.61
N LEU A 114 19.98 12.05 5.41
CA LEU A 114 18.61 11.70 5.79
C LEU A 114 18.45 11.42 7.30
N SER A 115 19.54 11.18 8.02
CA SER A 115 19.54 10.98 9.48
C SER A 115 19.01 12.22 10.22
N SER A 116 18.58 12.05 11.47
CA SER A 116 18.16 13.17 12.33
C SER A 116 19.24 14.26 12.44
N VAL A 117 20.52 13.89 12.48
CA VAL A 117 21.65 14.81 12.52
C VAL A 117 21.77 15.61 11.22
N GLY A 118 21.68 14.93 10.07
CA GLY A 118 21.73 15.56 8.76
C GLY A 118 20.55 16.51 8.52
N ARG A 119 19.34 16.09 8.89
CA ARG A 119 18.13 16.94 8.81
C ARG A 119 18.24 18.17 9.70
N THR A 120 18.61 17.99 10.97
CA THR A 120 18.83 19.12 11.90
C THR A 120 19.85 20.10 11.35
N TRP A 121 20.88 19.60 10.67
CA TRP A 121 21.89 20.44 10.04
C TRP A 121 21.29 21.29 8.92
N PHE A 122 20.51 20.70 8.01
CA PHE A 122 19.80 21.43 6.94
C PHE A 122 18.79 22.44 7.50
N ASP A 123 18.01 22.05 8.51
CA ASP A 123 17.01 22.93 9.13
C ASP A 123 17.66 24.18 9.73
N ARG A 124 18.84 24.02 10.36
CA ARG A 124 19.61 25.15 10.92
C ARG A 124 20.27 26.05 9.89
N GLN A 125 20.62 25.52 8.72
CA GLN A 125 21.18 26.35 7.64
C GLN A 125 20.10 27.07 6.84
N SER A 126 18.84 26.67 7.00
CA SER A 126 17.76 27.32 6.28
C SER A 126 17.63 28.79 6.67
N TYR A 127 17.66 29.67 5.67
CA TYR A 127 17.52 31.12 5.82
C TYR A 127 16.24 31.59 5.12
N GLY A 128 15.61 32.63 5.68
CA GLY A 128 14.46 33.31 5.08
C GLY A 128 13.12 32.91 5.70
N GLY A 129 12.46 33.86 6.39
CA GLY A 129 11.20 33.62 7.10
C GLY A 129 10.11 32.97 6.23
N THR A 130 9.80 33.53 5.05
CA THR A 130 8.68 33.08 4.19
C THR A 130 9.10 32.14 3.05
N LYS A 131 10.41 31.98 2.77
CA LYS A 131 10.95 31.06 1.75
C LYS A 131 12.22 30.39 2.25
N VAL A 132 12.02 29.21 2.83
CA VAL A 132 13.04 28.29 3.33
C VAL A 132 13.83 27.69 2.13
N GLN A 133 15.12 28.01 2.02
CA GLN A 133 16.01 27.55 0.93
C GLN A 133 17.42 27.18 1.43
N LEU A 134 18.05 26.17 0.81
CA LEU A 134 19.47 25.82 0.98
C LEU A 134 20.29 26.31 -0.21
N SER A 135 21.49 26.83 0.06
CA SER A 135 22.51 27.13 -0.94
C SER A 135 23.34 25.88 -1.30
N LEU A 136 24.10 25.94 -2.39
CA LEU A 136 25.05 24.87 -2.72
C LEU A 136 26.23 24.81 -1.73
N ASP A 137 26.57 25.94 -1.10
CA ASP A 137 27.59 25.98 -0.05
C ASP A 137 27.13 25.27 1.21
N ASP A 138 25.83 25.28 1.48
CA ASP A 138 25.24 24.46 2.54
C ASP A 138 25.49 22.98 2.21
N ILE A 139 25.09 22.49 1.02
CA ILE A 139 25.34 21.09 0.65
C ILE A 139 26.83 20.72 0.78
N ARG A 140 27.73 21.60 0.35
CA ARG A 140 29.19 21.43 0.50
C ARG A 140 29.65 21.36 1.97
N ALA A 141 28.99 22.06 2.87
CA ALA A 141 29.34 22.16 4.28
C ALA A 141 28.78 21.02 5.14
N LEU A 142 27.87 20.18 4.61
CA LEU A 142 27.28 19.05 5.33
C LEU A 142 28.36 18.22 6.05
N PRO A 143 28.32 18.13 7.39
CA PRO A 143 29.30 17.39 8.16
C PRO A 143 28.97 15.90 8.13
N LEU A 144 29.93 15.09 7.66
CA LEU A 144 29.77 13.65 7.55
C LEU A 144 30.76 12.89 8.43
N PRO A 145 30.32 11.83 9.12
CA PRO A 145 31.21 10.78 9.62
C PRO A 145 31.83 10.02 8.43
N ILE A 146 33.09 9.64 8.56
CA ILE A 146 33.85 8.92 7.52
C ILE A 146 34.38 7.60 8.09
N PRO A 147 33.52 6.60 8.33
CA PRO A 147 34.00 5.26 8.62
C PRO A 147 34.64 4.65 7.36
N PRO A 148 35.41 3.56 7.48
CA PRO A 148 35.97 2.85 6.32
C PRO A 148 34.89 2.47 5.28
N LEU A 149 35.27 2.42 4.00
CA LEU A 149 34.31 2.16 2.91
C LEU A 149 33.53 0.85 3.08
N ASP A 150 34.17 -0.20 3.60
CA ASP A 150 33.51 -1.48 3.83
C ASP A 150 32.50 -1.42 4.98
N GLU A 151 32.76 -0.58 5.99
CA GLU A 151 31.81 -0.29 7.06
C GLU A 151 30.63 0.51 6.52
N GLN A 152 30.87 1.54 5.71
CA GLN A 152 29.80 2.28 5.03
C GLN A 152 28.91 1.35 4.20
N ARG A 153 29.49 0.48 3.38
CA ARG A 153 28.76 -0.50 2.56
C ARG A 153 27.92 -1.44 3.43
N SER A 154 28.49 -1.93 4.52
CA SER A 154 27.79 -2.83 5.46
C SER A 154 26.61 -2.14 6.14
N ILE A 155 26.80 -0.91 6.61
CA ILE A 155 25.74 -0.09 7.22
C ILE A 155 24.65 0.20 6.19
N CYS A 156 25.00 0.66 4.99
CA CYS A 156 24.04 0.96 3.94
C CYS A 156 23.24 -0.29 3.55
N ALA A 157 23.87 -1.46 3.39
CA ALA A 157 23.16 -2.69 3.07
C ALA A 157 22.20 -3.13 4.18
N PHE A 158 22.55 -2.89 5.46
CA PHE A 158 21.62 -3.08 6.58
C PHE A 158 20.45 -2.11 6.49
N LEU A 159 20.72 -0.82 6.30
CA LEU A 159 19.70 0.21 6.19
C LEU A 159 18.76 -0.04 5.02
N ASP A 160 19.27 -0.40 3.84
CA ASP A 160 18.48 -0.75 2.65
C ASP A 160 17.43 -1.81 3.00
N ARG A 161 17.84 -2.90 3.67
CA ARG A 161 16.94 -3.98 4.07
C ARG A 161 15.91 -3.54 5.10
N GLU A 162 16.32 -2.82 6.13
CA GLU A 162 15.41 -2.41 7.21
C GLU A 162 14.44 -1.32 6.76
N THR A 163 14.90 -0.35 5.95
CA THR A 163 14.04 0.69 5.38
C THR A 163 13.06 0.11 4.37
N ALA A 164 13.46 -0.89 3.57
CA ALA A 164 12.56 -1.58 2.66
C ALA A 164 11.45 -2.34 3.41
N LYS A 165 11.80 -3.10 4.47
CA LYS A 165 10.81 -3.80 5.31
C LYS A 165 9.80 -2.83 5.92
N ILE A 166 10.27 -1.70 6.45
CA ILE A 166 9.40 -0.67 7.01
C ILE A 166 8.51 -0.07 5.91
N GLY A 167 9.06 0.20 4.73
CA GLY A 167 8.31 0.66 3.56
C GLY A 167 7.17 -0.28 3.18
N THR A 168 7.43 -1.59 3.09
CA THR A 168 6.40 -2.59 2.83
C THR A 168 5.29 -2.55 3.89
N LEU A 169 5.65 -2.49 5.18
CA LEU A 169 4.66 -2.42 6.26
C LEU A 169 3.79 -1.15 6.17
N VAL A 170 4.38 0.00 5.83
CA VAL A 170 3.62 1.25 5.64
C VAL A 170 2.61 1.10 4.50
N VAL A 171 3.03 0.55 3.35
CA VAL A 171 2.13 0.34 2.19
C VAL A 171 0.99 -0.60 2.54
N GLU A 172 1.24 -1.69 3.27
CA GLU A 172 0.19 -2.61 3.69
C GLU A 172 -0.80 -1.97 4.68
N GLN A 173 -0.33 -1.11 5.58
CA GLN A 173 -1.20 -0.35 6.49
C GLN A 173 -2.05 0.69 5.75
N GLU A 174 -1.47 1.42 4.79
CA GLU A 174 -2.21 2.35 3.93
C GLU A 174 -3.29 1.62 3.12
N ARG A 175 -2.97 0.45 2.58
CA ARG A 175 -3.93 -0.42 1.90
C ARG A 175 -5.05 -0.92 2.82
N LEU A 176 -4.72 -1.29 4.06
CA LEU A 176 -5.72 -1.70 5.05
C LEU A 176 -6.71 -0.58 5.35
N ILE A 177 -6.23 0.66 5.49
CA ILE A 177 -7.09 1.83 5.68
C ILE A 177 -8.07 2.00 4.51
N GLU A 178 -7.60 1.89 3.27
CA GLU A 178 -8.49 2.00 2.10
C GLU A 178 -9.55 0.89 2.06
N LEU A 179 -9.18 -0.36 2.38
CA LEU A 179 -10.13 -1.47 2.50
C LEU A 179 -11.15 -1.27 3.63
N LEU A 180 -10.73 -0.68 4.75
CA LEU A 180 -11.61 -0.34 5.86
C LEU A 180 -12.61 0.75 5.48
N LYS A 181 -12.18 1.78 4.73
CA LYS A 181 -13.07 2.82 4.19
C LYS A 181 -14.11 2.23 3.23
N GLU A 182 -13.69 1.34 2.32
CA GLU A 182 -14.60 0.63 1.41
C GLU A 182 -15.62 -0.21 2.19
N LYS A 183 -15.14 -1.00 3.17
CA LYS A 183 -16.01 -1.80 4.04
C LYS A 183 -17.00 -0.93 4.81
N ARG A 184 -16.55 0.20 5.36
CA ARG A 184 -17.41 1.17 6.08
C ARG A 184 -18.57 1.62 5.20
N GLN A 185 -18.27 2.04 3.98
CA GLN A 185 -19.28 2.50 3.02
C GLN A 185 -20.23 1.37 2.61
N ALA A 186 -19.72 0.17 2.37
CA ALA A 186 -20.52 -0.99 2.01
C ALA A 186 -21.48 -1.43 3.13
N VAL A 187 -21.00 -1.46 4.38
CA VAL A 187 -21.81 -1.81 5.56
C VAL A 187 -22.94 -0.80 5.75
N ILE A 188 -22.65 0.50 5.69
CA ILE A 188 -23.67 1.56 5.77
C ILE A 188 -24.67 1.39 4.64
N SER A 189 -24.19 1.29 3.39
CA SER A 189 -25.05 1.23 2.21
C SER A 189 -25.98 0.03 2.26
N ASN A 190 -25.51 -1.15 2.65
CA ASN A 190 -26.34 -2.34 2.75
C ASN A 190 -27.40 -2.16 3.85
N ALA A 191 -26.98 -1.70 5.02
CA ALA A 191 -27.87 -1.52 6.17
C ALA A 191 -29.02 -0.53 5.90
N VAL A 192 -28.74 0.61 5.24
CA VAL A 192 -29.77 1.64 4.98
C VAL A 192 -30.54 1.48 3.66
N THR A 193 -30.24 0.44 2.87
CA THR A 193 -30.99 0.11 1.65
C THR A 193 -31.71 -1.22 1.72
N LYS A 194 -31.23 -2.16 2.55
CA LYS A 194 -31.74 -3.53 2.66
C LYS A 194 -31.90 -4.05 4.08
N GLY A 195 -31.44 -3.32 5.09
CA GLY A 195 -31.41 -3.81 6.47
C GLY A 195 -30.29 -4.83 6.72
N PHE A 196 -30.37 -5.54 7.86
CA PHE A 196 -29.39 -6.55 8.26
C PHE A 196 -29.88 -8.00 8.14
N ASP A 197 -31.19 -8.21 8.03
CA ASP A 197 -31.78 -9.55 7.91
C ASP A 197 -31.71 -10.03 6.45
N PRO A 198 -30.88 -11.03 6.13
CA PRO A 198 -30.75 -11.53 4.77
C PRO A 198 -31.97 -12.36 4.30
N ASP A 199 -32.82 -12.81 5.23
CA ASP A 199 -33.96 -13.69 4.95
C ASP A 199 -35.29 -12.93 4.84
N VAL A 200 -35.25 -11.59 4.98
CA VAL A 200 -36.44 -10.75 4.86
C VAL A 200 -37.02 -10.81 3.43
N PRO A 201 -38.35 -10.95 3.26
CA PRO A 201 -38.96 -10.88 1.94
C PRO A 201 -38.65 -9.56 1.25
N MET A 202 -38.25 -9.62 -0.02
CA MET A 202 -37.89 -8.45 -0.82
C MET A 202 -39.00 -8.10 -1.83
N LYS A 203 -39.12 -6.82 -2.17
CA LYS A 203 -39.97 -6.31 -3.25
C LYS A 203 -39.19 -5.33 -4.14
N PRO A 204 -39.55 -5.20 -5.43
CA PRO A 204 -39.01 -4.14 -6.28
C PRO A 204 -39.35 -2.76 -5.69
N SER A 205 -38.35 -1.89 -5.53
CA SER A 205 -38.56 -0.52 -5.03
C SER A 205 -39.31 0.39 -6.01
N GLY A 206 -39.41 -0.01 -7.28
CA GLY A 206 -39.87 0.85 -8.38
C GLY A 206 -38.79 1.78 -8.94
N LEU A 207 -37.57 1.74 -8.39
CA LEU A 207 -36.43 2.55 -8.81
C LEU A 207 -35.31 1.63 -9.32
N PRO A 208 -34.99 1.64 -10.63
CA PRO A 208 -34.03 0.70 -11.21
C PRO A 208 -32.64 0.73 -10.56
N TRP A 209 -32.22 1.90 -10.07
CA TRP A 209 -30.91 2.12 -9.45
C TRP A 209 -30.88 1.75 -7.96
N LEU A 210 -32.03 1.64 -7.28
CA LEU A 210 -32.11 1.20 -5.89
C LEU A 210 -32.30 -0.32 -5.78
N GLY A 211 -32.93 -0.93 -6.80
CA GLY A 211 -33.17 -2.37 -6.87
C GLY A 211 -34.28 -2.84 -5.93
N ASP A 212 -34.12 -4.03 -5.38
CA ASP A 212 -35.08 -4.60 -4.43
C ASP A 212 -34.82 -4.12 -3.00
N VAL A 213 -35.90 -3.87 -2.27
CA VAL A 213 -35.92 -3.42 -0.87
C VAL A 213 -36.82 -4.34 -0.05
N PRO A 214 -36.70 -4.39 1.30
CA PRO A 214 -37.57 -5.22 2.11
C PRO A 214 -39.05 -4.89 1.90
N ALA A 215 -39.90 -5.93 1.91
CA ALA A 215 -41.31 -5.83 1.54
C ALA A 215 -42.10 -4.84 2.42
N GLU A 216 -41.71 -4.72 3.69
CA GLU A 216 -42.33 -3.82 4.67
C GLU A 216 -41.87 -2.36 4.54
N TRP A 217 -40.79 -2.08 3.81
CA TRP A 217 -40.29 -0.72 3.68
C TRP A 217 -41.15 0.10 2.74
N SER A 218 -41.38 1.37 3.10
CA SER A 218 -42.06 2.33 2.24
C SER A 218 -41.05 3.03 1.33
N VAL A 219 -41.42 3.33 0.08
CA VAL A 219 -40.55 4.07 -0.84
C VAL A 219 -41.27 5.35 -1.23
N GLY A 220 -40.62 6.50 -1.04
CA GLY A 220 -41.21 7.79 -1.34
C GLY A 220 -40.23 8.95 -1.20
N PRO A 221 -40.62 10.16 -1.64
CA PRO A 221 -39.75 11.34 -1.59
C PRO A 221 -39.57 11.85 -0.15
N ILE A 222 -38.38 12.38 0.15
CA ILE A 222 -38.02 12.97 1.46
C ILE A 222 -39.03 14.04 1.91
N LYS A 223 -39.66 14.76 0.97
CA LYS A 223 -40.67 15.80 1.28
C LYS A 223 -41.85 15.32 2.12
N HIS A 224 -42.17 14.02 2.10
CA HIS A 224 -43.26 13.44 2.90
C HIS A 224 -42.84 13.14 4.34
N LEU A 225 -41.56 13.31 4.68
CA LEU A 225 -40.97 12.93 5.97
C LEU A 225 -40.55 14.13 6.81
N ILE A 226 -40.40 15.31 6.19
CA ILE A 226 -39.89 16.50 6.85
C ILE A 226 -40.99 17.32 7.54
N VAL A 227 -40.62 17.96 8.65
CA VAL A 227 -41.39 18.99 9.35
C VAL A 227 -41.04 20.37 8.80
N SER A 228 -39.75 20.65 8.59
CA SER A 228 -39.27 21.89 7.99
C SER A 228 -37.98 21.69 7.21
N ILE A 229 -37.75 22.60 6.27
CA ILE A 229 -36.45 22.81 5.63
C ILE A 229 -36.13 24.29 5.67
N GLU A 230 -34.93 24.62 6.12
CA GLU A 230 -34.47 25.99 6.32
C GLU A 230 -33.08 26.17 5.72
N GLN A 231 -32.78 27.40 5.31
CA GLN A 231 -31.47 27.78 4.79
C GLN A 231 -30.89 28.86 5.71
N GLY A 232 -29.59 28.81 5.93
CA GLY A 232 -28.91 29.72 6.84
C GLY A 232 -28.58 31.09 6.25
N TRP A 233 -27.72 31.81 6.96
CA TRP A 233 -27.33 33.19 6.72
C TRP A 233 -25.86 33.31 6.28
N SER A 234 -25.51 34.35 5.51
CA SER A 234 -24.14 34.60 5.03
C SER A 234 -23.61 35.98 5.46
N PRO A 235 -23.37 36.21 6.75
CA PRO A 235 -22.74 37.43 7.21
C PRO A 235 -21.25 37.47 6.89
N GLN A 236 -20.68 38.67 6.89
CA GLN A 236 -19.24 38.85 6.85
C GLN A 236 -18.65 38.55 8.24
N CYS A 237 -18.13 37.33 8.42
CA CYS A 237 -17.53 36.87 9.67
C CYS A 237 -16.02 37.09 9.72
N GLU A 238 -15.45 37.02 10.91
CA GLU A 238 -14.00 36.91 11.09
C GLU A 238 -13.51 35.54 10.61
N SER A 239 -12.25 35.46 10.16
CA SER A 239 -11.68 34.21 9.64
C SER A 239 -11.07 33.32 10.74
N ILE A 240 -11.52 33.49 11.97
CA ILE A 240 -11.20 32.68 13.15
C ILE A 240 -12.47 31.96 13.61
N PRO A 241 -12.39 30.75 14.20
CA PRO A 241 -13.55 30.08 14.76
C PRO A 241 -13.97 30.73 16.09
N ALA A 242 -15.27 30.62 16.41
CA ALA A 242 -15.75 30.78 17.78
C ALA A 242 -15.30 29.57 18.60
N GLU A 243 -14.51 29.81 19.66
CA GLU A 243 -13.86 28.76 20.46
C GLU A 243 -14.72 28.30 21.63
N SER A 244 -15.64 29.15 22.10
CA SER A 244 -16.54 28.84 23.22
C SER A 244 -18.00 28.71 22.80
N ASP A 245 -18.78 27.94 23.57
CA ASP A 245 -20.24 27.78 23.37
C ASP A 245 -21.01 29.10 23.66
N ASP A 246 -20.37 30.08 24.29
CA ASP A 246 -20.92 31.42 24.55
C ASP A 246 -20.65 32.40 23.40
N GLU A 247 -19.76 32.10 22.47
CA GLU A 247 -19.53 32.94 21.30
C GLU A 247 -20.48 32.59 20.16
N TRP A 248 -20.90 33.58 19.39
CA TRP A 248 -21.67 33.37 18.17
C TRP A 248 -20.74 32.95 17.03
N GLY A 249 -20.99 31.78 16.46
CA GLY A 249 -20.23 31.26 15.32
C GLY A 249 -21.14 30.89 14.17
N VAL A 250 -20.80 31.26 12.95
CA VAL A 250 -21.51 30.85 11.73
C VAL A 250 -20.78 29.68 11.10
N LEU A 251 -21.48 28.56 10.90
CA LEU A 251 -20.89 27.34 10.36
C LEU A 251 -20.28 27.55 8.98
N LYS A 252 -19.19 26.85 8.67
CA LYS A 252 -18.72 26.69 7.30
C LYS A 252 -19.39 25.46 6.68
N VAL A 253 -19.44 25.40 5.35
CA VAL A 253 -19.96 24.22 4.65
C VAL A 253 -19.17 22.94 4.98
N GLY A 254 -17.91 23.07 5.43
CA GLY A 254 -17.05 21.95 5.75
C GLY A 254 -17.47 21.14 6.97
N CYS A 255 -18.31 21.71 7.86
CA CYS A 255 -18.80 21.05 9.07
C CYS A 255 -19.58 19.75 8.84
N VAL A 256 -19.96 19.44 7.61
CA VAL A 256 -20.66 18.19 7.23
C VAL A 256 -19.90 17.33 6.22
N ASN A 257 -18.71 17.75 5.76
CA ASN A 257 -17.99 17.08 4.66
C ASN A 257 -17.64 15.62 5.00
N GLY A 258 -17.33 15.34 6.28
CA GLY A 258 -16.96 14.00 6.76
C GLY A 258 -18.14 13.05 6.97
N GLY A 259 -19.39 13.49 6.77
CA GLY A 259 -20.58 12.72 7.13
C GLY A 259 -20.83 12.62 8.65
N SER A 260 -20.07 13.38 9.43
CA SER A 260 -20.26 13.67 10.86
C SER A 260 -20.25 15.20 11.04
N PHE A 261 -20.92 15.68 12.07
CA PHE A 261 -21.08 17.10 12.32
C PHE A 261 -19.89 17.62 13.13
N ASP A 262 -19.18 18.61 12.58
CA ASP A 262 -18.08 19.31 13.25
C ASP A 262 -18.52 20.73 13.67
N PRO A 263 -18.77 20.98 14.97
CA PRO A 263 -19.18 22.30 15.46
C PRO A 263 -18.07 23.35 15.40
N ASP A 264 -16.80 22.93 15.31
CA ASP A 264 -15.63 23.81 15.37
C ASP A 264 -15.26 24.37 13.98
N ASP A 265 -15.77 23.76 12.90
CA ASP A 265 -15.68 24.35 11.56
C ASP A 265 -16.69 25.48 11.35
N ASN A 266 -16.45 26.58 12.07
CA ASN A 266 -17.26 27.79 12.04
C ASN A 266 -16.38 29.05 11.86
N LYS A 267 -17.03 30.20 11.81
CA LYS A 267 -16.42 31.53 11.79
C LYS A 267 -17.05 32.39 12.87
N LEU A 268 -16.24 33.12 13.62
CA LEU A 268 -16.70 34.04 14.66
C LEU A 268 -17.54 35.15 14.04
N LEU A 269 -18.74 35.36 14.60
CA LEU A 269 -19.60 36.47 14.26
C LEU A 269 -19.07 37.73 14.97
N PRO A 270 -18.77 38.81 14.24
CA PRO A 270 -18.35 40.09 14.81
C PRO A 270 -19.37 40.65 15.82
N ASP A 271 -18.89 41.31 16.87
CA ASP A 271 -19.72 41.92 17.93
C ASP A 271 -20.66 43.03 17.42
N ASP A 272 -20.38 43.62 16.26
CA ASP A 272 -21.20 44.67 15.64
C ASP A 272 -22.39 44.12 14.83
N LEU A 273 -22.45 42.80 14.62
CA LEU A 273 -23.55 42.13 13.95
C LEU A 273 -24.51 41.47 14.96
N GLU A 274 -25.78 41.85 14.90
CA GLU A 274 -26.82 41.21 15.70
C GLU A 274 -27.00 39.74 15.25
N PRO A 275 -26.90 38.76 16.17
CA PRO A 275 -27.10 37.35 15.85
C PRO A 275 -28.57 37.06 15.53
N VAL A 276 -28.81 35.93 14.85
CA VAL A 276 -30.15 35.42 14.54
C VAL A 276 -30.35 34.09 15.28
N PRO A 277 -30.83 34.10 16.55
CA PRO A 277 -30.90 32.90 17.39
C PRO A 277 -31.74 31.77 16.79
N GLU A 278 -32.71 32.07 15.93
CA GLU A 278 -33.56 31.08 15.24
C GLU A 278 -32.75 30.16 14.32
N LEU A 279 -31.57 30.60 13.86
CA LEU A 279 -30.64 29.81 13.05
C LEU A 279 -29.69 28.95 13.91
N GLY A 280 -29.78 29.04 15.24
CA GLY A 280 -29.09 28.14 16.17
C GLY A 280 -29.54 26.69 15.97
N LEU A 281 -28.64 25.74 16.21
CA LEU A 281 -28.86 24.32 15.93
C LEU A 281 -29.40 23.57 17.14
N ALA A 282 -30.26 22.61 16.88
CA ALA A 282 -30.80 21.69 17.87
C ALA A 282 -30.34 20.26 17.59
N ARG A 283 -30.28 19.43 18.63
CA ARG A 283 -30.05 18.00 18.51
C ARG A 283 -31.06 17.37 17.54
N GLY A 284 -30.55 16.58 16.60
CA GLY A 284 -31.36 15.90 15.59
C GLY A 284 -31.58 16.71 14.31
N ASP A 285 -31.14 17.97 14.25
CA ASP A 285 -31.10 18.73 13.00
C ASP A 285 -30.21 17.99 11.98
N LEU A 286 -30.74 17.70 10.79
CA LEU A 286 -29.96 17.16 9.68
C LEU A 286 -29.45 18.31 8.83
N LEU A 287 -28.13 18.47 8.78
CA LEU A 287 -27.49 19.47 7.94
C LEU A 287 -27.10 18.86 6.60
N VAL A 288 -27.35 19.59 5.51
CA VAL A 288 -27.01 19.16 4.14
C VAL A 288 -26.26 20.27 3.41
N SER A 289 -25.10 19.93 2.85
CA SER A 289 -24.29 20.81 2.02
C SER A 289 -25.05 21.22 0.75
N ARG A 290 -25.37 22.52 0.63
CA ARG A 290 -26.04 23.08 -0.55
C ARG A 290 -25.07 23.36 -1.68
N ALA A 291 -23.86 23.83 -1.35
CA ALA A 291 -22.94 24.44 -2.30
C ALA A 291 -21.50 24.02 -2.02
N ASN A 292 -20.91 23.19 -2.88
CA ASN A 292 -19.54 22.68 -2.72
C ASN A 292 -19.03 22.10 -4.06
N THR A 293 -17.91 21.37 -4.05
CA THR A 293 -17.51 20.51 -5.17
C THR A 293 -18.58 19.44 -5.45
N ARG A 294 -18.56 18.85 -6.65
CA ARG A 294 -19.53 17.83 -7.05
C ARG A 294 -19.56 16.61 -6.12
N GLU A 295 -18.43 16.22 -5.56
CA GLU A 295 -18.35 15.11 -4.59
C GLU A 295 -18.87 15.46 -3.18
N LEU A 296 -18.90 16.75 -2.83
CA LEU A 296 -19.24 17.21 -1.47
C LEU A 296 -20.62 17.88 -1.38
N VAL A 297 -21.18 18.35 -2.50
CA VAL A 297 -22.56 18.86 -2.52
C VAL A 297 -23.52 17.75 -2.12
N GLY A 298 -24.49 18.03 -1.25
CA GLY A 298 -25.44 17.07 -0.71
C GLY A 298 -24.88 16.15 0.39
N ARG A 299 -23.61 16.33 0.83
CA ARG A 299 -23.11 15.67 2.06
C ARG A 299 -23.97 16.09 3.25
N ALA A 300 -24.21 15.15 4.16
CA ALA A 300 -25.12 15.37 5.27
C ALA A 300 -24.57 14.82 6.58
N ALA A 301 -24.91 15.49 7.69
CA ALA A 301 -24.58 15.06 9.04
C ALA A 301 -25.65 15.51 10.03
N VAL A 302 -25.80 14.78 11.14
CA VAL A 302 -26.77 15.10 12.18
C VAL A 302 -26.09 15.81 13.34
N VAL A 303 -26.75 16.84 13.86
CA VAL A 303 -26.31 17.56 15.04
C VAL A 303 -26.58 16.72 16.31
N GLU A 304 -25.53 16.44 17.08
CA GLU A 304 -25.60 15.46 18.18
C GLU A 304 -26.10 16.04 19.52
N ARG A 305 -25.96 17.35 19.71
CA ARG A 305 -26.38 18.11 20.90
C ARG A 305 -26.84 19.52 20.50
N ASP A 306 -27.46 20.26 21.40
CA ASP A 306 -27.91 21.62 21.10
C ASP A 306 -26.73 22.58 21.00
N TYR A 307 -26.72 23.41 19.95
CA TYR A 307 -25.75 24.49 19.73
C TYR A 307 -26.49 25.80 19.41
N PRO A 308 -27.09 26.46 20.42
CA PRO A 308 -27.92 27.65 20.19
C PRO A 308 -27.13 28.83 19.60
N ARG A 309 -25.80 28.88 19.78
CA ARG A 309 -24.91 29.92 19.25
C ARG A 309 -24.03 29.48 18.07
N ARG A 310 -24.32 28.31 17.50
CA ARG A 310 -23.77 27.92 16.18
C ARG A 310 -24.86 28.14 15.15
N LEU A 311 -24.68 29.14 14.31
CA LEU A 311 -25.65 29.59 13.33
C LEU A 311 -25.46 28.84 12.02
N LEU A 312 -26.58 28.38 11.44
CA LEU A 312 -26.63 27.82 10.11
C LEU A 312 -26.16 28.84 9.06
N CYS A 313 -25.29 28.43 8.13
CA CYS A 313 -24.89 29.29 7.02
C CYS A 313 -25.72 29.07 5.74
N ASP A 314 -25.68 30.03 4.82
CA ASP A 314 -26.46 30.02 3.57
C ASP A 314 -26.14 28.86 2.61
N LYS A 315 -24.97 28.22 2.81
CA LYS A 315 -24.49 27.05 2.07
C LYS A 315 -24.88 25.72 2.71
N LEU A 316 -25.69 25.75 3.76
CA LEU A 316 -26.26 24.58 4.40
C LEU A 316 -27.79 24.67 4.39
N TYR A 317 -28.42 23.52 4.17
CA TYR A 317 -29.82 23.31 4.52
C TYR A 317 -29.90 22.63 5.87
N ARG A 318 -30.87 23.03 6.69
CA ARG A 318 -31.31 22.29 7.88
C ARG A 318 -32.63 21.62 7.56
N LEU A 319 -32.69 20.31 7.71
CA LEU A 319 -33.93 19.52 7.63
C LEU A 319 -34.28 19.04 9.04
N ARG A 320 -35.56 19.15 9.40
CA ARG A 320 -36.13 18.55 10.61
C ARG A 320 -37.15 17.51 10.22
N PHE A 321 -37.12 16.36 10.88
CA PHE A 321 -38.03 15.24 10.63
C PHE A 321 -38.97 15.04 11.83
N ASP A 322 -40.09 14.36 11.60
CA ASP A 322 -40.92 13.87 12.70
C ASP A 322 -40.22 12.64 13.32
N PRO A 323 -39.76 12.72 14.60
CA PRO A 323 -39.01 11.64 15.25
C PRO A 323 -39.86 10.38 15.51
N SER A 324 -41.19 10.46 15.35
CA SER A 324 -42.08 9.29 15.38
C SER A 324 -42.06 8.50 14.06
N MET A 325 -41.57 9.10 12.97
CA MET A 325 -41.51 8.49 11.65
C MET A 325 -40.08 8.19 11.20
N VAL A 326 -39.14 9.08 11.49
CA VAL A 326 -37.79 9.05 10.92
C VAL A 326 -36.74 9.39 11.95
N ASP A 327 -35.66 8.61 11.96
CA ASP A 327 -34.41 8.99 12.61
C ASP A 327 -33.53 9.75 11.62
N SER A 328 -33.16 10.99 11.95
CA SER A 328 -32.33 11.85 11.09
C SER A 328 -31.02 11.18 10.67
N GLN A 329 -30.43 10.33 11.52
CA GLN A 329 -29.16 9.67 11.24
C GLN A 329 -29.32 8.61 10.13
N PHE A 330 -30.48 7.97 10.04
CA PHE A 330 -30.80 7.05 8.95
C PHE A 330 -30.77 7.78 7.60
N VAL A 331 -31.38 8.97 7.55
CA VAL A 331 -31.39 9.80 6.33
C VAL A 331 -29.98 10.30 6.00
N ALA A 332 -29.19 10.72 6.99
CA ALA A 332 -27.80 11.13 6.78
C ALA A 332 -26.98 10.00 6.12
N PHE A 333 -27.08 8.78 6.64
CA PHE A 333 -26.42 7.62 6.06
C PHE A 333 -26.94 7.29 4.66
N TYR A 334 -28.25 7.37 4.44
CA TYR A 334 -28.85 7.16 3.12
C TYR A 334 -28.30 8.14 2.07
N LEU A 335 -28.23 9.43 2.40
CA LEU A 335 -27.69 10.47 1.52
C LEU A 335 -26.20 10.26 1.18
N GLY A 336 -25.48 9.50 2.01
CA GLY A 336 -24.10 9.08 1.76
C GLY A 336 -23.94 7.85 0.85
N THR A 337 -25.02 7.14 0.50
CA THR A 337 -24.96 5.94 -0.36
C THR A 337 -24.82 6.30 -1.83
N ARG A 338 -24.27 5.40 -2.66
CA ARG A 338 -24.22 5.62 -4.13
C ARG A 338 -25.61 5.85 -4.74
N ALA A 339 -26.61 5.15 -4.22
CA ALA A 339 -28.00 5.29 -4.65
C ALA A 339 -28.50 6.75 -4.54
N ALA A 340 -28.21 7.45 -3.43
CA ALA A 340 -28.59 8.85 -3.27
C ALA A 340 -27.58 9.82 -3.91
N ARG A 341 -26.28 9.53 -3.76
CA ARG A 341 -25.17 10.39 -4.25
C ARG A 341 -25.24 10.59 -5.76
N ASP A 342 -25.51 9.54 -6.53
CA ASP A 342 -25.56 9.64 -7.99
C ASP A 342 -26.73 10.53 -8.44
N GLN A 343 -27.86 10.51 -7.72
CA GLN A 343 -29.00 11.40 -7.98
C GLN A 343 -28.70 12.85 -7.61
N ILE A 344 -28.06 13.09 -6.47
CA ILE A 344 -27.60 14.41 -6.02
C ILE A 344 -26.65 15.01 -7.06
N GLU A 345 -25.68 14.23 -7.53
CA GLU A 345 -24.68 14.68 -8.51
C GLU A 345 -25.33 15.00 -9.87
N LEU A 346 -26.32 14.21 -10.30
CA LEU A 346 -27.07 14.46 -11.52
C LEU A 346 -27.88 15.76 -11.46
N GLN A 347 -28.47 16.07 -10.29
CA GLN A 347 -29.29 17.27 -10.09
C GLN A 347 -28.48 18.52 -9.70
N ALA A 348 -27.21 18.35 -9.30
CA ALA A 348 -26.35 19.47 -8.95
C ALA A 348 -25.96 20.31 -10.19
N THR A 349 -26.14 21.63 -10.07
CA THR A 349 -25.93 22.60 -11.16
C THR A 349 -24.86 23.62 -10.80
N GLY A 350 -24.06 24.03 -11.78
CA GLY A 350 -23.02 25.03 -11.58
C GLY A 350 -22.07 25.12 -12.78
N ALA A 351 -21.58 26.32 -13.08
CA ALA A 351 -20.70 26.56 -14.22
C ALA A 351 -19.26 26.07 -14.02
N SER A 352 -18.83 25.83 -12.77
CA SER A 352 -17.50 25.35 -12.42
C SER A 352 -17.57 24.03 -11.66
N ALA A 353 -16.63 23.13 -11.92
CA ALA A 353 -16.49 21.86 -11.19
C ALA A 353 -16.19 22.07 -9.68
N SER A 354 -15.61 23.21 -9.33
CA SER A 354 -15.26 23.55 -7.94
C SER A 354 -16.43 24.08 -7.10
N MET A 355 -17.54 24.49 -7.74
CA MET A 355 -18.68 25.11 -7.08
C MET A 355 -19.97 24.76 -7.84
N VAL A 356 -20.62 23.71 -7.38
CA VAL A 356 -21.98 23.32 -7.79
C VAL A 356 -22.95 23.49 -6.62
N ASN A 357 -24.22 23.71 -6.96
CA ASN A 357 -25.30 23.90 -6.00
C ASN A 357 -26.38 22.84 -6.22
N ILE A 358 -27.03 22.43 -5.12
CA ILE A 358 -28.25 21.63 -5.15
C ILE A 358 -29.42 22.43 -4.56
N SER A 359 -30.58 22.39 -5.22
CA SER A 359 -31.77 23.13 -4.77
C SER A 359 -32.50 22.38 -3.65
N GLN A 360 -33.32 23.08 -2.86
CA GLN A 360 -34.19 22.42 -1.87
C GLN A 360 -35.14 21.41 -2.53
N PRO A 361 -35.85 21.75 -3.64
CA PRO A 361 -36.71 20.77 -4.33
C PRO A 361 -35.95 19.52 -4.78
N ALA A 362 -34.70 19.66 -5.23
CA ALA A 362 -33.88 18.51 -5.61
C ALA A 362 -33.69 17.54 -4.42
N ILE A 363 -33.30 18.03 -3.24
CA ILE A 363 -33.18 17.21 -2.02
C ILE A 363 -34.53 16.61 -1.61
N LEU A 364 -35.60 17.40 -1.65
CA LEU A 364 -36.93 16.99 -1.19
C LEU A 364 -37.58 15.92 -2.07
N GLU A 365 -37.28 15.90 -3.37
CA GLU A 365 -37.79 14.89 -4.31
C GLU A 365 -36.92 13.63 -4.36
N LEU A 366 -35.77 13.59 -3.67
CA LEU A 366 -34.98 12.35 -3.58
C LEU A 366 -35.83 11.25 -2.96
N PRO A 367 -35.99 10.11 -3.64
CA PRO A 367 -36.73 9.00 -3.06
C PRO A 367 -35.84 8.27 -2.06
N ILE A 368 -36.44 7.79 -0.98
CA ILE A 368 -35.79 7.01 0.06
C ILE A 368 -36.65 5.77 0.34
N ALA A 369 -35.99 4.63 0.56
CA ALA A 369 -36.65 3.45 1.11
C ALA A 369 -36.53 3.51 2.63
N LEU A 370 -37.67 3.53 3.31
CA LEU A 370 -37.78 3.84 4.72
C LEU A 370 -38.42 2.67 5.48
N PRO A 371 -37.68 2.04 6.42
CA PRO A 371 -38.24 1.09 7.37
C PRO A 371 -39.16 1.77 8.40
N PRO A 372 -39.95 1.01 9.17
CA PRO A 372 -40.55 1.50 10.41
C PRO A 372 -39.49 2.11 11.34
N VAL A 373 -39.83 3.18 12.08
CA VAL A 373 -38.87 3.93 12.92
C VAL A 373 -38.12 3.07 13.94
N ASN A 374 -38.76 2.02 14.47
CA ASN A 374 -38.12 1.09 15.41
C ASN A 374 -37.04 0.23 14.74
N GLU A 375 -37.26 -0.16 13.48
CA GLU A 375 -36.27 -0.88 12.68
C GLU A 375 -35.13 0.06 12.27
N GLN A 376 -35.42 1.32 11.90
CA GLN A 376 -34.37 2.33 11.66
C GLN A 376 -33.41 2.44 12.85
N ARG A 377 -33.96 2.60 14.07
CA ARG A 377 -33.16 2.68 15.31
C ARG A 377 -32.35 1.42 15.55
N SER A 378 -32.95 0.24 15.34
CA SER A 378 -32.25 -1.05 15.47
C SER A 378 -31.09 -1.17 14.48
N ILE A 379 -31.29 -0.72 13.24
CA ILE A 379 -30.24 -0.67 12.21
C ILE A 379 -29.12 0.29 12.65
N LEU A 380 -29.46 1.48 13.13
CA LEU A 380 -28.48 2.48 13.57
C LEU A 380 -27.66 2.01 14.78
N ASP A 381 -28.29 1.37 15.76
CA ASP A 381 -27.59 0.82 16.92
C ASP A 381 -26.66 -0.34 16.52
N ALA A 382 -27.08 -1.22 15.60
CA ALA A 382 -26.24 -2.28 15.06
C ALA A 382 -25.08 -1.73 14.21
N LEU A 383 -25.31 -0.64 13.46
CA LEU A 383 -24.26 0.06 12.72
C LEU A 383 -23.23 0.69 13.65
N ARG A 384 -23.66 1.33 14.74
CA ARG A 384 -22.77 2.06 15.67
C ARG A 384 -21.57 1.20 16.09
N GLY A 385 -21.82 -0.01 16.60
CA GLY A 385 -20.73 -0.90 17.04
C GLY A 385 -19.81 -1.37 15.91
N GLN A 386 -20.34 -1.58 14.69
CA GLN A 386 -19.51 -1.95 13.53
C GLN A 386 -18.65 -0.78 13.04
N LEU A 387 -19.21 0.43 13.03
CA LEU A 387 -18.51 1.64 12.61
C LEU A 387 -17.43 2.02 13.62
N GLU A 388 -17.72 1.98 14.92
CA GLU A 388 -16.73 2.20 15.99
C GLU A 388 -15.54 1.23 15.88
N ALA A 389 -15.79 -0.05 15.60
CA ALA A 389 -14.72 -1.03 15.40
C ALA A 389 -13.88 -0.74 14.15
N ILE A 390 -14.50 -0.32 13.05
CA ILE A 390 -13.79 0.05 11.81
C ILE A 390 -12.95 1.32 12.04
N ASP A 391 -13.53 2.34 12.67
CA ASP A 391 -12.87 3.62 12.95
C ASP A 391 -11.69 3.42 13.92
N ALA A 392 -11.82 2.54 14.92
CA ALA A 392 -10.72 2.14 15.80
C ALA A 392 -9.56 1.48 15.04
N LEU A 393 -9.85 0.54 14.13
CA LEU A 393 -8.83 -0.11 13.30
C LEU A 393 -8.12 0.88 12.35
N MET A 394 -8.86 1.84 11.78
CA MET A 394 -8.26 2.89 10.96
C MET A 394 -7.33 3.80 11.78
N SER A 395 -7.74 4.15 13.01
CA SER A 395 -6.92 4.94 13.94
C SER A 395 -5.65 4.19 14.37
N GLU A 396 -5.76 2.90 14.69
CA GLU A 396 -4.62 2.05 15.03
C GLU A 396 -3.64 1.92 13.85
N SER A 397 -4.15 1.70 12.63
CA SER A 397 -3.34 1.62 11.42
C SER A 397 -2.61 2.94 11.13
N THR A 398 -3.28 4.08 11.32
CA THR A 398 -2.68 5.42 11.18
C THR A 398 -1.56 5.65 12.19
N THR A 399 -1.78 5.23 13.44
CA THR A 399 -0.77 5.28 14.51
C THR A 399 0.42 4.38 14.19
N ALA A 400 0.17 3.17 13.69
CA ALA A 400 1.22 2.23 13.27
C ALA A 400 2.10 2.80 12.15
N ILE A 401 1.50 3.47 11.15
CA ILE A 401 2.24 4.18 10.10
C ILE A 401 3.16 5.25 10.70
N ALA A 402 2.64 6.07 11.62
CA ALA A 402 3.44 7.11 12.26
C ALA A 402 4.64 6.52 13.01
N LEU A 403 4.42 5.46 13.81
CA LEU A 403 5.48 4.75 14.54
C LEU A 403 6.51 4.08 13.62
N LEU A 404 6.07 3.52 12.49
CA LEU A 404 6.97 2.93 11.49
C LEU A 404 7.87 4.01 10.87
N ARG A 405 7.31 5.18 10.52
CA ARG A 405 8.06 6.33 9.99
C ARG A 405 9.06 6.87 11.02
N GLU A 406 8.68 6.94 12.29
CA GLU A 406 9.57 7.32 13.39
C GLU A 406 10.70 6.30 13.57
N ARG A 407 10.36 5.00 13.67
CA ARG A 407 11.33 3.91 13.80
C ARG A 407 12.36 3.93 12.67
N ARG A 408 11.93 4.17 11.44
CA ARG A 408 12.85 4.29 10.29
C ARG A 408 13.87 5.40 10.52
N THR A 409 13.42 6.58 10.92
CA THR A 409 14.29 7.74 11.20
C THR A 409 15.27 7.43 12.34
N ALA A 410 14.80 6.74 13.38
CA ALA A 410 15.62 6.32 14.51
C ALA A 410 16.69 5.30 14.09
N VAL A 411 16.33 4.28 13.29
CA VAL A 411 17.27 3.24 12.82
C VAL A 411 18.34 3.84 11.91
N ILE A 412 17.97 4.71 10.97
CA ILE A 412 18.94 5.44 10.12
C ILE A 412 19.91 6.23 11.01
N SER A 413 19.37 7.02 11.95
CA SER A 413 20.18 7.87 12.83
C SER A 413 21.12 7.06 13.70
N ALA A 414 20.63 5.97 14.31
CA ALA A 414 21.43 5.13 15.18
C ALA A 414 22.55 4.43 14.39
N ALA A 415 22.29 3.98 13.17
CA ALA A 415 23.29 3.32 12.33
C ALA A 415 24.36 4.30 11.83
N THR A 416 23.97 5.49 11.37
CA THR A 416 24.91 6.48 10.82
C THR A 416 25.75 7.17 11.90
N THR A 417 25.29 7.16 13.15
CA THR A 417 26.02 7.71 14.31
C THR A 417 26.80 6.65 15.10
N GLY A 418 26.68 5.36 14.73
CA GLY A 418 27.34 4.25 15.42
C GLY A 418 26.74 3.91 16.78
N GLN A 419 25.52 4.38 17.10
CA GLN A 419 24.78 3.98 18.31
C GLN A 419 24.31 2.52 18.25
N ILE A 420 24.11 1.98 17.05
CA ILE A 420 23.93 0.56 16.82
C ILE A 420 25.10 0.02 16.00
N ASP A 421 25.71 -1.07 16.47
CA ASP A 421 26.68 -1.81 15.70
C ASP A 421 25.93 -2.76 14.76
N VAL A 422 25.84 -2.34 13.49
CA VAL A 422 25.18 -3.10 12.42
C VAL A 422 26.17 -3.92 11.61
N ARG A 423 27.45 -3.91 11.98
CA ARG A 423 28.39 -4.89 11.49
C ARG A 423 27.87 -6.25 11.96
N PRO A 424 28.04 -7.32 11.18
CA PRO A 424 27.93 -8.66 11.74
C PRO A 424 28.89 -8.66 12.94
N SER A 425 28.31 -8.70 14.14
CA SER A 425 29.06 -8.50 15.36
C SER A 425 30.23 -9.48 15.35
N ALA A 426 31.46 -9.01 15.53
CA ALA A 426 32.57 -9.84 15.99
C ALA A 426 32.37 -10.27 17.46
N VAL A 427 31.10 -10.47 17.88
CA VAL A 427 30.77 -11.50 18.85
C VAL A 427 31.43 -12.75 18.28
N GLU A 428 32.23 -13.40 19.12
CA GLU A 428 32.78 -14.72 18.92
C GLU A 428 32.00 -15.46 17.84
N ALA A 429 32.71 -15.99 16.85
CA ALA A 429 32.20 -17.12 16.11
C ALA A 429 31.86 -18.22 17.12
N LYS A 430 30.70 -18.11 17.78
CA LYS A 430 29.95 -19.23 18.28
C LYS A 430 29.91 -20.11 17.06
N PRO A 431 30.51 -21.31 17.13
CA PRO A 431 30.75 -22.13 15.96
C PRO A 431 29.45 -22.12 15.17
N ALA A 432 29.54 -21.70 13.89
CA ALA A 432 28.40 -21.57 13.00
C ALA A 432 27.40 -22.64 13.40
N ARG A 433 26.22 -22.25 13.94
CA ARG A 433 25.22 -23.25 14.34
C ARG A 433 25.07 -24.11 13.10
N LYS A 434 25.55 -25.36 13.15
CA LYS A 434 25.75 -26.18 11.94
C LYS A 434 24.49 -26.01 11.09
N ALA A 435 24.70 -25.51 9.86
CA ALA A 435 23.65 -25.46 8.86
C ALA A 435 22.95 -26.82 8.89
N TYR A 436 21.62 -26.82 8.78
CA TYR A 436 20.92 -28.10 8.71
C TYR A 436 21.52 -28.89 7.55
N SER A 437 21.76 -30.19 7.76
CA SER A 437 22.12 -31.03 6.63
C SER A 437 21.01 -30.92 5.59
N SER A 438 21.38 -31.00 4.30
CA SER A 438 20.39 -30.83 3.23
C SER A 438 19.20 -31.78 3.36
N GLY A 439 19.44 -33.03 3.77
CA GLY A 439 18.37 -33.98 4.08
C GLY A 439 17.43 -33.52 5.21
N PHE A 440 17.92 -32.84 6.24
CA PHE A 440 17.11 -32.35 7.36
C PHE A 440 16.41 -31.02 7.04
N ALA A 441 17.06 -30.11 6.31
CA ALA A 441 16.43 -28.89 5.80
C ALA A 441 15.20 -29.22 4.94
N ARG A 442 15.34 -30.18 4.02
CA ARG A 442 14.23 -30.68 3.18
C ARG A 442 13.07 -31.24 4.03
N GLN A 443 13.37 -31.91 5.15
CA GLN A 443 12.34 -32.42 6.07
C GLN A 443 11.58 -31.29 6.77
N ILE A 444 12.29 -30.29 7.28
CA ILE A 444 11.66 -29.14 7.96
C ILE A 444 10.71 -28.42 7.00
N LEU A 445 11.18 -28.12 5.78
CA LEU A 445 10.38 -27.42 4.79
C LEU A 445 9.16 -28.24 4.33
N ALA A 446 9.34 -29.54 4.07
CA ALA A 446 8.24 -30.41 3.70
C ALA A 446 7.21 -30.57 4.82
N ALA A 447 7.65 -30.69 6.08
CA ALA A 447 6.76 -30.77 7.22
C ALA A 447 5.95 -29.48 7.40
N GLU A 448 6.56 -28.32 7.14
CA GLU A 448 5.88 -27.02 7.20
C GLU A 448 4.82 -26.83 6.12
N ILE A 449 5.07 -27.34 4.91
CA ILE A 449 4.06 -27.37 3.85
C ILE A 449 2.92 -28.31 4.23
N LEU A 450 3.26 -29.51 4.72
CA LEU A 450 2.27 -30.55 5.01
C LEU A 450 1.41 -30.21 6.23
N ILE A 451 1.95 -29.63 7.30
CA ILE A 451 1.14 -29.26 8.47
C ILE A 451 0.01 -28.29 8.14
N ARG A 452 0.20 -27.45 7.11
CA ARG A 452 -0.80 -26.49 6.65
C ARG A 452 -1.78 -27.07 5.64
N PHE A 453 -1.32 -27.97 4.77
CA PHE A 453 -2.06 -28.33 3.57
C PHE A 453 -2.30 -29.84 3.37
N HIS A 454 -1.91 -30.71 4.31
CA HIS A 454 -2.07 -32.17 4.13
C HIS A 454 -3.51 -32.62 3.89
N SER A 455 -4.50 -31.88 4.41
CA SER A 455 -5.94 -32.14 4.23
C SER A 455 -6.49 -31.61 2.91
N HIS A 456 -5.71 -30.80 2.16
CA HIS A 456 -6.19 -30.20 0.92
C HIS A 456 -6.27 -31.27 -0.20
N PRO A 457 -7.38 -31.36 -0.96
CA PRO A 457 -7.61 -32.44 -1.94
C PRO A 457 -6.53 -32.56 -3.03
N THR A 458 -5.90 -31.44 -3.38
CA THR A 458 -4.83 -31.38 -4.40
C THR A 458 -3.43 -31.59 -3.83
N MET A 459 -3.28 -31.74 -2.51
CA MET A 459 -1.97 -31.91 -1.87
C MET A 459 -1.44 -33.32 -2.05
N GLY A 460 -0.89 -33.56 -3.23
CA GLY A 460 -0.15 -34.74 -3.57
C GLY A 460 1.34 -34.48 -3.69
N ARG A 461 2.07 -35.55 -3.94
CA ARG A 461 3.52 -35.58 -4.10
C ARG A 461 4.09 -34.59 -5.13
N VAL A 462 3.46 -34.46 -6.30
CA VAL A 462 3.90 -33.48 -7.32
C VAL A 462 3.80 -32.07 -6.79
N LYS A 463 2.67 -31.72 -6.18
CA LYS A 463 2.44 -30.38 -5.63
C LYS A 463 3.39 -30.06 -4.48
N LEU A 464 3.61 -31.00 -3.56
CA LEU A 464 4.58 -30.86 -2.47
C LEU A 464 5.97 -30.52 -3.02
N GLN A 465 6.41 -31.21 -4.07
CA GLN A 465 7.71 -30.95 -4.68
C GLN A 465 7.80 -29.55 -5.33
N LYS A 466 6.74 -29.08 -6.00
CA LYS A 466 6.72 -27.72 -6.58
C LYS A 466 6.77 -26.65 -5.50
N LEU A 467 6.05 -26.85 -4.39
CA LEU A 467 6.08 -25.92 -3.28
C LEU A 467 7.44 -25.90 -2.59
N ILE A 468 8.10 -27.06 -2.43
CA ILE A 468 9.46 -27.12 -1.87
C ILE A 468 10.45 -26.35 -2.76
N HIS A 469 10.42 -26.58 -4.09
CA HIS A 469 11.25 -25.84 -5.04
C HIS A 469 11.03 -24.33 -4.94
N LEU A 470 9.77 -23.89 -4.98
CA LEU A 470 9.46 -22.46 -4.94
C LEU A 470 9.85 -21.83 -3.59
N CYS A 471 9.58 -22.50 -2.47
CA CYS A 471 9.98 -21.99 -1.16
C CYS A 471 11.50 -21.95 -0.98
N GLU A 472 12.23 -22.91 -1.53
CA GLU A 472 13.69 -22.92 -1.51
C GLU A 472 14.26 -21.72 -2.26
N TYR A 473 13.81 -21.48 -3.50
CA TYR A 473 14.39 -20.42 -4.34
C TYR A 473 13.90 -19.03 -3.96
N VAL A 474 12.60 -18.86 -3.68
CA VAL A 474 12.04 -17.58 -3.24
C VAL A 474 12.53 -17.24 -1.84
N GLY A 475 12.65 -18.23 -0.95
CA GLY A 475 13.18 -18.06 0.40
C GLY A 475 14.71 -18.08 0.50
N GLN A 476 15.42 -18.26 -0.62
CA GLN A 476 16.88 -18.35 -0.71
C GLN A 476 17.49 -19.30 0.35
N ILE A 477 16.94 -20.51 0.45
CA ILE A 477 17.29 -21.48 1.50
C ILE A 477 18.47 -22.36 1.04
N GLU A 478 19.69 -21.87 1.24
CA GLU A 478 20.94 -22.54 0.82
C GLU A 478 21.09 -23.98 1.32
N GLU A 479 20.52 -24.32 2.48
CA GLU A 479 20.64 -25.65 3.08
C GLU A 479 19.82 -26.71 2.32
N VAL A 480 18.73 -26.36 1.64
CA VAL A 480 17.87 -27.34 0.96
C VAL A 480 18.61 -27.95 -0.22
N HIS A 481 19.25 -27.11 -1.04
CA HIS A 481 20.15 -27.46 -2.14
C HIS A 481 19.61 -28.61 -3.01
N GLY A 482 18.43 -28.43 -3.58
CA GLY A 482 17.76 -29.44 -4.42
C GLY A 482 18.50 -29.68 -5.75
N ASP A 483 18.58 -30.94 -6.18
CA ASP A 483 19.11 -31.33 -7.51
C ASP A 483 17.95 -31.43 -8.51
N TYR A 484 17.41 -30.26 -8.90
CA TYR A 484 16.23 -30.20 -9.76
C TYR A 484 16.56 -30.50 -11.22
N ARG A 485 15.88 -31.51 -11.76
CA ARG A 485 15.92 -31.91 -13.17
C ARG A 485 14.66 -31.47 -13.91
N ARG A 486 14.82 -31.09 -15.17
CA ARG A 486 13.72 -30.72 -16.05
C ARG A 486 12.91 -31.96 -16.42
N GLN A 487 11.67 -32.07 -15.96
CA GLN A 487 10.77 -33.20 -16.22
C GLN A 487 9.35 -32.75 -16.62
N ALA A 488 8.49 -33.72 -16.96
CA ALA A 488 7.12 -33.53 -17.39
C ALA A 488 6.34 -32.56 -16.49
N ALA A 489 6.42 -32.76 -15.17
CA ALA A 489 5.71 -31.94 -14.18
C ALA A 489 6.50 -30.70 -13.69
N GLY A 490 7.50 -30.22 -14.43
CA GLY A 490 8.41 -29.14 -13.99
C GLY A 490 9.60 -29.64 -13.15
N PRO A 491 10.25 -28.79 -12.34
CA PRO A 491 11.54 -29.11 -11.69
C PRO A 491 11.41 -30.26 -10.71
N PHE A 492 12.24 -31.29 -10.87
CA PHE A 492 12.11 -32.57 -10.15
C PHE A 492 13.44 -33.00 -9.54
N ASP A 493 13.49 -33.11 -8.21
CA ASP A 493 14.57 -33.78 -7.46
C ASP A 493 14.10 -35.17 -6.99
N GLN A 494 14.75 -36.22 -7.49
CA GLN A 494 14.45 -37.61 -7.16
C GLN A 494 14.80 -37.98 -5.71
N GLY A 495 15.94 -37.48 -5.21
CA GLY A 495 16.40 -37.74 -3.84
C GLY A 495 15.47 -37.11 -2.80
N LEU A 496 14.95 -35.93 -3.11
CA LEU A 496 13.96 -35.22 -2.30
C LEU A 496 12.62 -35.97 -2.25
N MET A 497 12.16 -36.48 -3.39
CA MET A 497 10.87 -37.17 -3.52
C MET A 497 10.75 -38.47 -2.72
N PHE A 498 11.81 -39.27 -2.66
CA PHE A 498 11.78 -40.56 -1.97
C PHE A 498 12.41 -40.48 -0.57
N GLY A 499 13.42 -39.63 -0.38
CA GLY A 499 14.13 -39.49 0.89
C GLY A 499 13.33 -38.74 1.95
N VAL A 500 12.65 -37.64 1.57
CA VAL A 500 11.96 -36.77 2.54
C VAL A 500 10.78 -37.48 3.19
N VAL A 501 9.92 -38.14 2.40
CA VAL A 501 8.74 -38.84 2.93
C VAL A 501 9.12 -39.92 3.95
N LYS A 502 10.13 -40.74 3.63
CA LYS A 502 10.65 -41.76 4.54
C LYS A 502 11.18 -41.14 5.83
N ALA A 503 11.89 -40.02 5.73
CA ALA A 503 12.45 -39.33 6.88
C ALA A 503 11.38 -38.66 7.76
N LEU A 504 10.34 -38.07 7.16
CA LEU A 504 9.18 -37.52 7.88
C LEU A 504 8.45 -38.59 8.71
N SER A 505 8.32 -39.80 8.18
CA SER A 505 7.75 -40.94 8.91
C SER A 505 8.66 -41.38 10.06
N GLY A 506 9.98 -41.42 9.84
CA GLY A 506 10.96 -41.70 10.89
C GLY A 506 10.93 -40.70 12.04
N GLN A 507 10.68 -39.41 11.76
CA GLN A 507 10.49 -38.36 12.78
C GLN A 507 9.11 -38.38 13.45
N GLN A 508 8.20 -39.26 12.99
CA GLN A 508 6.80 -39.29 13.38
C GLN A 508 6.05 -37.97 13.11
N TRP A 509 6.43 -37.24 12.05
CA TRP A 509 5.73 -36.02 11.64
C TRP A 509 4.59 -36.32 10.67
N PHE A 510 4.89 -36.99 9.56
CA PHE A 510 3.90 -37.35 8.52
C PHE A 510 4.20 -38.72 7.91
N SER A 511 3.15 -39.43 7.50
CA SER A 511 3.23 -40.63 6.65
C SER A 511 2.54 -40.38 5.31
N GLU A 512 3.04 -41.00 4.26
CA GLU A 512 2.38 -41.01 2.96
C GLU A 512 1.55 -42.29 2.80
N ARG A 513 0.27 -42.14 2.47
CA ARG A 513 -0.60 -43.22 2.03
C ARG A 513 -0.82 -43.10 0.54
N ARG A 514 -0.72 -44.23 -0.16
CA ARG A 514 -1.02 -44.29 -1.59
C ARG A 514 -2.33 -45.01 -1.80
N GLU A 515 -3.25 -44.33 -2.47
CA GLU A 515 -4.50 -44.90 -2.94
C GLU A 515 -4.50 -44.76 -4.47
N ALA A 516 -4.42 -45.90 -5.16
CA ALA A 516 -4.19 -45.96 -6.60
C ALA A 516 -2.97 -45.10 -7.04
N SER A 517 -3.16 -44.17 -7.98
CA SER A 517 -2.12 -43.26 -8.50
C SER A 517 -1.94 -41.97 -7.68
N ARG A 518 -2.70 -41.78 -6.58
CA ARG A 518 -2.66 -40.58 -5.74
C ARG A 518 -1.97 -40.85 -4.40
N SER A 519 -1.24 -39.86 -3.93
CA SER A 519 -0.54 -39.89 -2.64
C SER A 519 -1.17 -38.85 -1.71
N HIS A 520 -1.51 -39.27 -0.49
CA HIS A 520 -2.06 -38.44 0.57
C HIS A 520 -1.15 -38.49 1.79
N TYR A 521 -1.10 -37.39 2.54
CA TYR A 521 -0.25 -37.28 3.72
C TYR A 521 -1.08 -37.27 4.99
N VAL A 522 -0.72 -38.12 5.95
CA VAL A 522 -1.42 -38.26 7.22
C VAL A 522 -0.49 -37.80 8.35
N PRO A 523 -0.93 -36.87 9.22
CA PRO A 523 -0.15 -36.44 10.37
C PRO A 523 0.04 -37.60 11.34
N LEU A 524 1.22 -37.67 11.95
CA LEU A 524 1.59 -38.67 12.95
C LEU A 524 1.72 -38.02 14.34
N ALA A 525 2.07 -38.81 15.36
CA ALA A 525 2.06 -38.41 16.77
C ALA A 525 2.90 -37.15 17.11
N LYS A 526 3.88 -36.77 16.28
CA LYS A 526 4.73 -35.58 16.47
C LYS A 526 4.57 -34.56 15.34
N ALA A 527 3.47 -34.59 14.58
CA ALA A 527 3.16 -33.56 13.59
C ALA A 527 3.22 -32.16 14.22
N GLY A 528 3.92 -31.21 13.57
CA GLY A 528 4.18 -29.88 14.13
C GLY A 528 5.46 -29.76 14.96
N GLY A 529 6.12 -30.88 15.31
CA GLY A 529 7.38 -30.89 16.06
C GLY A 529 8.58 -30.25 15.32
N HIS A 530 8.43 -29.96 14.02
CA HIS A 530 9.42 -29.26 13.21
C HIS A 530 9.43 -27.74 13.43
N SER A 531 8.33 -27.16 13.95
CA SER A 531 8.13 -25.71 14.13
C SER A 531 9.27 -25.01 14.88
N LYS A 532 9.80 -25.65 15.94
CA LYS A 532 10.94 -25.14 16.73
C LYS A 532 12.22 -24.95 15.89
N TYR A 533 12.36 -25.65 14.76
CA TYR A 533 13.51 -25.53 13.88
C TYR A 533 13.39 -24.35 12.90
N LEU A 534 12.18 -23.83 12.68
CA LEU A 534 11.92 -22.66 11.82
C LEU A 534 12.47 -21.37 12.41
N ALA A 535 12.74 -21.32 13.72
CA ALA A 535 13.40 -20.18 14.35
C ALA A 535 14.76 -19.85 13.70
N ARG A 536 15.43 -20.83 13.05
CA ARG A 536 16.67 -20.58 12.29
C ARG A 536 16.46 -20.01 10.90
N TRP A 537 15.24 -20.06 10.39
CA TRP A 537 14.84 -19.50 9.09
C TRP A 537 13.87 -18.33 9.27
N GLN A 538 13.83 -17.70 10.45
CA GLN A 538 12.86 -16.65 10.77
C GLN A 538 12.92 -15.46 9.80
N ASP A 539 14.11 -15.13 9.30
CA ASP A 539 14.38 -14.13 8.28
C ASP A 539 13.88 -14.52 6.88
N ARG A 540 13.77 -15.83 6.60
CA ARG A 540 13.31 -16.40 5.33
C ARG A 540 11.83 -16.78 5.34
N MET A 541 11.23 -16.93 6.52
CA MET A 541 9.82 -17.29 6.68
C MET A 541 8.84 -16.39 5.93
N PRO A 542 9.01 -15.05 5.84
CA PRO A 542 8.09 -14.21 5.07
C PRO A 542 8.00 -14.60 3.58
N ALA A 543 9.14 -14.96 2.97
CA ALA A 543 9.21 -15.38 1.58
C ALA A 543 8.59 -16.78 1.37
N ILE A 544 8.83 -17.70 2.31
CA ILE A 544 8.20 -19.03 2.32
C ILE A 544 6.67 -18.87 2.47
N GLU A 545 6.23 -18.06 3.42
CA GLU A 545 4.81 -17.79 3.69
C GLU A 545 4.09 -17.24 2.46
N LYS A 546 4.71 -16.29 1.74
CA LYS A 546 4.19 -15.74 0.48
C LYS A 546 3.88 -16.84 -0.54
N VAL A 547 4.83 -17.76 -0.76
CA VAL A 547 4.64 -18.89 -1.70
C VAL A 547 3.48 -19.78 -1.24
N LEU A 548 3.42 -20.10 0.05
CA LEU A 548 2.39 -20.96 0.62
C LEU A 548 0.99 -20.35 0.55
N GLN A 549 0.85 -19.05 0.81
CA GLN A 549 -0.42 -18.34 0.68
C GLN A 549 -0.91 -18.30 -0.77
N LEU A 550 -0.02 -18.06 -1.73
CA LEU A 550 -0.37 -17.93 -3.14
C LEU A 550 -0.70 -19.27 -3.81
N LEU A 551 0.03 -20.35 -3.47
CA LEU A 551 -0.02 -21.62 -4.21
C LEU A 551 -0.49 -22.81 -3.37
N GLY A 552 -0.52 -22.70 -2.04
CA GLY A 552 -0.85 -23.78 -1.12
C GLY A 552 -2.22 -24.40 -1.35
N THR A 553 -3.22 -23.61 -1.76
CA THR A 553 -4.60 -24.06 -2.07
C THR A 553 -4.88 -24.21 -3.57
N GLN A 554 -3.94 -23.88 -4.45
CA GLN A 554 -4.14 -23.93 -5.90
C GLN A 554 -4.16 -25.36 -6.46
N THR A 555 -4.50 -25.53 -7.74
CA THR A 555 -4.43 -26.85 -8.40
C THR A 555 -2.98 -27.31 -8.58
N THR A 556 -2.77 -28.63 -8.67
CA THR A 556 -1.45 -29.21 -8.95
C THR A 556 -0.88 -28.69 -10.27
N GLU A 557 -1.72 -28.59 -11.30
CA GLU A 557 -1.35 -28.07 -12.62
C GLU A 557 -0.87 -26.61 -12.54
N ARG A 558 -1.56 -25.75 -11.77
CA ARG A 558 -1.14 -24.35 -11.60
C ARG A 558 0.22 -24.25 -10.90
N CYS A 559 0.44 -25.06 -9.87
CA CYS A 559 1.74 -25.11 -9.17
C CYS A 559 2.86 -25.60 -10.09
N GLU A 560 2.55 -26.55 -10.98
CA GLU A 560 3.48 -27.02 -12.00
C GLU A 560 3.86 -25.93 -13.00
N ILE A 561 2.89 -25.21 -13.57
CA ILE A 561 3.13 -24.14 -14.54
C ILE A 561 4.01 -23.05 -13.90
N VAL A 562 3.61 -22.55 -12.73
CA VAL A 562 4.33 -21.49 -12.02
C VAL A 562 5.75 -21.94 -11.65
N SER A 563 5.90 -23.15 -11.12
CA SER A 563 7.22 -23.69 -10.77
C SER A 563 8.12 -23.91 -11.99
N THR A 564 7.56 -24.22 -13.15
CA THR A 564 8.31 -24.40 -14.41
C THR A 564 8.76 -23.05 -14.97
N LEU A 565 7.86 -22.06 -15.03
CA LEU A 565 8.19 -20.69 -15.47
C LEU A 565 9.21 -20.04 -14.55
N TYR A 566 9.05 -20.19 -13.23
CA TYR A 566 10.00 -19.65 -12.26
C TYR A 566 11.39 -20.24 -12.46
N ALA A 567 11.50 -21.57 -12.63
CA ALA A 567 12.78 -22.23 -12.87
C ALA A 567 13.41 -21.83 -14.20
N ALA A 568 12.62 -21.77 -15.28
CA ALA A 568 13.09 -21.34 -16.60
C ALA A 568 13.60 -19.89 -16.59
N TRP A 569 12.87 -18.98 -15.96
CA TRP A 569 13.30 -17.60 -15.78
C TRP A 569 14.56 -17.52 -14.90
N ASN A 570 14.60 -18.24 -13.78
CA ASN A 570 15.75 -18.23 -12.89
C ASN A 570 17.03 -18.77 -13.54
N ASP A 571 16.93 -19.84 -14.35
CA ASP A 571 18.06 -20.38 -15.12
C ASP A 571 18.64 -19.32 -16.06
N LEU A 572 17.80 -18.57 -16.77
CA LEU A 572 18.23 -17.48 -17.65
C LEU A 572 18.92 -16.34 -16.88
N LEU A 573 18.48 -16.05 -15.65
CA LEU A 573 19.15 -15.07 -14.78
C LEU A 573 20.50 -15.58 -14.28
N ILE A 574 20.61 -16.87 -13.96
CA ILE A 574 21.89 -17.51 -13.59
C ILE A 574 22.90 -17.42 -14.75
N GLU A 575 22.42 -17.49 -15.99
CA GLU A 575 23.24 -17.26 -17.19
C GLU A 575 23.63 -15.78 -17.41
N GLY A 576 23.22 -14.87 -16.53
CA GLY A 576 23.50 -13.43 -16.64
C GLY A 576 22.67 -12.72 -17.71
N ARG A 577 21.54 -13.30 -18.14
CA ARG A 577 20.65 -12.72 -19.16
C ARG A 577 19.53 -11.91 -18.52
N THR A 578 18.98 -10.96 -19.28
CA THR A 578 17.74 -10.24 -18.96
C THR A 578 16.63 -10.69 -19.90
N PRO A 579 15.96 -11.83 -19.61
CA PRO A 579 15.09 -12.47 -20.59
C PRO A 579 13.76 -11.75 -20.75
N SER A 580 13.30 -11.64 -22.00
CA SER A 580 11.95 -11.22 -22.35
C SER A 580 10.91 -12.30 -22.01
N ASP A 581 9.62 -11.92 -21.97
CA ASP A 581 8.54 -12.87 -21.65
C ASP A 581 8.46 -14.01 -22.68
N SER A 582 8.72 -13.72 -23.96
CA SER A 582 8.77 -14.74 -24.99
C SER A 582 9.94 -15.71 -24.77
N GLU A 583 11.10 -15.23 -24.31
CA GLU A 583 12.24 -16.09 -23.98
C GLU A 583 11.98 -16.97 -22.75
N ILE A 584 11.35 -16.44 -21.71
CA ILE A 584 10.98 -17.20 -20.51
C ILE A 584 10.00 -18.32 -20.87
N ILE A 585 8.94 -17.98 -21.62
CA ILE A 585 7.92 -18.95 -22.03
C ILE A 585 8.53 -20.00 -22.95
N ARG A 586 9.34 -19.59 -23.93
CA ARG A 586 10.02 -20.51 -24.84
C ARG A 586 10.97 -21.45 -24.11
N GLU A 587 11.74 -20.94 -23.15
CA GLU A 587 12.58 -21.78 -22.29
C GLU A 587 11.71 -22.83 -21.59
N ALA A 588 10.61 -22.42 -20.95
CA ALA A 588 9.72 -23.31 -20.20
C ALA A 588 8.96 -24.34 -21.07
N THR A 589 8.65 -24.04 -22.33
CA THR A 589 7.84 -24.90 -23.21
C THR A 589 8.66 -25.76 -24.16
N GLU A 590 9.78 -25.25 -24.69
CA GLU A 590 10.58 -25.94 -25.73
C GLU A 590 11.81 -26.65 -25.17
N LEU A 591 12.38 -26.16 -24.05
CA LEU A 591 13.64 -26.66 -23.48
C LEU A 591 13.46 -27.47 -22.19
N TRP A 592 12.22 -27.88 -21.95
CA TRP A 592 11.80 -28.83 -20.90
C TRP A 592 11.30 -30.12 -21.54
N HIS A 593 10.35 -30.81 -20.90
CA HIS A 593 9.81 -32.06 -21.41
C HIS A 593 8.77 -31.84 -22.50
N VAL A 594 8.74 -32.70 -23.52
CA VAL A 594 7.83 -32.60 -24.68
C VAL A 594 6.34 -32.50 -24.31
N SER A 595 5.95 -33.04 -23.15
CA SER A 595 4.57 -32.94 -22.64
C SER A 595 4.14 -31.52 -22.29
N LYS A 596 5.05 -30.53 -22.21
CA LYS A 596 4.65 -29.13 -21.99
C LYS A 596 3.78 -28.58 -23.11
N ALA A 597 3.88 -29.15 -24.31
CA ALA A 597 3.00 -28.86 -25.44
C ALA A 597 1.53 -29.27 -25.20
N SER A 598 1.22 -30.14 -24.22
CA SER A 598 -0.15 -30.51 -23.90
C SER A 598 -0.88 -29.50 -23.00
N ILE A 599 -0.16 -28.51 -22.45
CA ILE A 599 -0.76 -27.40 -21.69
C ILE A 599 -1.16 -26.32 -22.70
N ALA A 600 -2.39 -25.83 -22.63
CA ALA A 600 -2.90 -24.79 -23.53
C ALA A 600 -1.98 -23.56 -23.55
N SER A 601 -1.64 -23.09 -24.75
CA SER A 601 -0.60 -22.07 -24.95
C SER A 601 -0.93 -20.75 -24.25
N GLU A 602 -2.20 -20.37 -24.11
CA GLU A 602 -2.61 -19.15 -23.39
C GLU A 602 -2.30 -19.19 -21.89
N ARG A 603 -2.14 -20.38 -21.29
CA ARG A 603 -1.92 -20.51 -19.84
C ARG A 603 -0.52 -20.05 -19.40
N TRP A 604 0.47 -20.09 -20.29
CA TRP A 604 1.84 -19.71 -19.97
C TRP A 604 2.01 -18.18 -19.82
N PRO A 605 1.58 -17.33 -20.78
CA PRO A 605 1.56 -15.88 -20.59
C PRO A 605 0.73 -15.46 -19.37
N MET A 606 -0.48 -16.01 -19.20
CA MET A 606 -1.35 -15.67 -18.07
C MET A 606 -0.71 -15.99 -16.72
N ALA A 607 0.01 -17.11 -16.62
CA ALA A 607 0.72 -17.48 -15.41
C ALA A 607 1.94 -16.58 -15.15
N LEU A 608 2.66 -16.18 -16.20
CA LEU A 608 3.80 -15.26 -16.09
C LEU A 608 3.36 -13.86 -15.65
N ASP A 609 2.28 -13.33 -16.24
CA ASP A 609 1.67 -12.07 -15.80
C ASP A 609 1.19 -12.15 -14.35
N TRP A 610 0.56 -13.27 -13.98
CA TRP A 610 0.14 -13.52 -12.61
C TRP A 610 1.34 -13.55 -11.65
N MET A 611 2.46 -14.17 -12.04
CA MET A 611 3.69 -14.18 -11.23
C MET A 611 4.23 -12.77 -11.02
N ARG A 612 4.31 -11.95 -12.07
CA ARG A 612 4.76 -10.54 -11.96
C ARG A 612 3.84 -9.72 -11.06
N LYS A 613 2.51 -9.85 -11.22
CA LYS A 613 1.52 -9.16 -10.39
C LYS A 613 1.64 -9.49 -8.89
N HIS A 614 2.10 -10.69 -8.56
CA HIS A 614 2.28 -11.13 -7.17
C HIS A 614 3.75 -11.09 -6.73
N ASP A 615 4.63 -10.45 -7.50
CA ASP A 615 6.05 -10.30 -7.20
C ASP A 615 6.73 -11.66 -6.90
N LEU A 616 6.40 -12.68 -7.72
CA LEU A 616 7.08 -13.98 -7.76
C LEU A 616 8.15 -13.97 -8.86
N ILE A 617 9.12 -13.08 -8.70
CA ILE A 617 10.21 -12.83 -9.64
C ILE A 617 11.49 -13.51 -9.12
N PRO A 618 12.15 -14.40 -9.91
CA PRO A 618 13.41 -14.99 -9.49
C PRO A 618 14.56 -13.99 -9.46
N THR A 619 15.57 -14.27 -8.65
CA THR A 619 16.75 -13.41 -8.45
C THR A 619 18.04 -14.00 -9.02
N GLY A 620 17.97 -15.17 -9.68
CA GLY A 620 19.15 -15.93 -10.09
C GLY A 620 19.80 -16.71 -8.94
N PHE A 621 19.03 -17.04 -7.90
CA PHE A 621 19.51 -17.81 -6.74
C PHE A 621 19.58 -19.32 -7.04
N GLY A 622 20.53 -20.03 -6.42
CA GLY A 622 20.60 -21.49 -6.44
C GLY A 622 21.30 -22.09 -7.66
N ALA A 623 21.17 -23.41 -7.82
CA ALA A 623 21.77 -24.14 -8.94
C ALA A 623 20.86 -24.11 -10.18
N HIS A 624 21.49 -24.11 -11.35
CA HIS A 624 20.82 -24.24 -12.65
C HIS A 624 20.14 -25.61 -12.77
N THR A 625 18.92 -25.66 -13.30
CA THR A 625 18.21 -26.93 -13.48
C THR A 625 18.87 -27.82 -14.53
N ARG A 626 18.90 -29.14 -14.32
CA ARG A 626 19.60 -30.07 -15.22
C ARG A 626 18.66 -30.68 -16.24
N ARG A 627 19.07 -30.75 -17.51
CA ARG A 627 18.36 -31.55 -18.52
C ARG A 627 18.45 -33.04 -18.16
N ALA A 628 17.38 -33.79 -18.39
CA ALA A 628 17.45 -35.24 -18.27
C ALA A 628 18.43 -35.77 -19.32
N THR A 629 19.50 -36.44 -18.91
CA THR A 629 20.38 -37.16 -19.84
C THR A 629 19.56 -38.26 -20.51
N THR A 630 19.37 -38.15 -21.83
CA THR A 630 19.00 -39.30 -22.65
C THR A 630 20.14 -40.30 -22.55
N ALA A 631 19.95 -41.35 -21.74
CA ALA A 631 20.80 -42.53 -21.87
C ALA A 631 20.59 -43.07 -23.28
N ALA A 632 21.63 -43.00 -24.11
CA ALA A 632 21.71 -43.76 -25.34
C ALA A 632 21.52 -45.23 -24.99
N LYS A 633 20.38 -45.78 -25.42
CA LYS A 633 20.19 -47.20 -25.67
C LYS A 633 19.74 -47.31 -27.12
N ASP A 634 20.70 -47.31 -28.02
CA ASP A 634 20.59 -47.90 -29.34
C ASP A 634 21.72 -48.95 -29.45
N ASP A 635 21.27 -50.21 -29.58
CA ASP A 635 21.91 -51.37 -30.21
C ASP A 635 23.39 -51.71 -29.96
N ALA A 636 23.62 -52.67 -29.03
CA ALA A 636 24.40 -53.91 -29.21
C ALA A 636 24.29 -54.81 -27.98
#